data_AF-A0A382MPG3-F1
#
_entry.id   AF-A0A382MPG3-F1
#
_cell.length_a   1.000
_cell.length_b   1.000
_cell.length_c   1.000
_cell.angle_alpha   90.00
_cell.angle_beta   90.00
_cell.angle_gamma   90.00
#
_symmetry.space_group_name_H-M   'P 1'
#
loop_
_entity.id
_entity.type
_entity.pdbx_description
1 polymer ?
#
loop_
_entity_poly.entity_id
_entity_poly.type
_entity_poly.pdbx_seq_one_letter_code
_entity_poly.pdbx_strand_id
1 'polypeptide(L)'
;MVTKNTKPGKVVNLRKTSPYSIKASINKSTYQKYEPRRKDLYIRDTKLIGFYIRIRPHGKKTYNCEAKLNGIGKKVTVSIGDCSLFTAQQARKMAQENLVKIKTGVNPKEEFKKQLADGHTLVDLAEEYVSIRELAPNTVKDYLYRIPNQMPKLCNKDIKDLTVDDFVSWWSGAKAKVSREVALRYVSSLLQYAIARKYIDENVAKDFRKGVLGGVKKRLPKQTHISKLKIEDWVESLVRLSPPHPDFKDFKGPDAYWEEPSISETSRDYVLFLLVTGKRKSEASNLKWKNIDFDVKTITIQKTKSGKIDILPMTNLLWHLLKYRYESKTKHKEY
;
A
#
# COMPACT_ATOMS: atom_id res chain seq x y z
N MET A 1 23.48 -60.46 46.90
CA MET A 1 22.36 -59.58 46.53
C MET A 1 22.36 -59.40 45.02
N VAL A 2 21.23 -59.70 44.38
CA VAL A 2 21.05 -59.90 42.95
C VAL A 2 21.00 -58.57 42.18
N THR A 3 21.81 -58.46 41.13
CA THR A 3 21.79 -57.40 40.12
C THR A 3 20.51 -57.47 39.26
N LYS A 4 19.65 -56.45 39.30
CA LYS A 4 18.54 -56.32 38.34
C LYS A 4 19.00 -55.54 37.11
N ASN A 5 19.31 -56.30 36.06
CA ASN A 5 19.52 -55.84 34.71
C ASN A 5 18.15 -55.56 34.05
N THR A 6 17.71 -54.31 34.01
CA THR A 6 16.46 -53.92 33.34
C THR A 6 16.77 -53.55 31.90
N LYS A 7 16.36 -54.38 30.94
CA LYS A 7 16.51 -54.11 29.50
C LYS A 7 15.75 -52.82 29.13
N PRO A 8 16.35 -51.86 28.39
CA PRO A 8 15.62 -50.72 27.87
C PRO A 8 14.61 -51.19 26.81
N GLY A 9 13.33 -50.89 27.05
CA GLY A 9 12.23 -51.23 26.15
C GLY A 9 12.43 -50.63 24.75
N LYS A 10 12.03 -51.37 23.72
CA LYS A 10 11.94 -50.90 22.33
C LYS A 10 11.09 -49.61 22.26
N VAL A 11 11.74 -48.46 22.16
CA VAL A 11 11.08 -47.19 21.84
C VAL A 11 10.68 -47.23 20.37
N VAL A 12 9.43 -47.60 20.09
CA VAL A 12 8.86 -47.48 18.76
C VAL A 12 8.62 -45.99 18.50
N ASN A 13 9.48 -45.38 17.70
CA ASN A 13 9.28 -44.02 17.19
C ASN A 13 8.03 -44.00 16.29
N LEU A 14 6.85 -43.79 16.89
CA LEU A 14 5.64 -43.45 16.16
C LEU A 14 5.90 -42.11 15.43
N ARG A 15 6.18 -42.18 14.12
CA ARG A 15 6.21 -40.99 13.27
C ARG A 15 4.90 -40.23 13.54
N LYS A 16 5.00 -39.01 14.08
CA LYS A 16 3.88 -38.08 14.32
C LYS A 16 3.18 -37.81 12.99
N THR A 17 2.31 -38.73 12.59
CA THR A 17 1.51 -38.59 11.39
C THR A 17 0.40 -37.65 11.79
N SER A 18 0.45 -36.41 11.28
CA SER A 18 -0.56 -35.42 11.59
C SER A 18 -1.94 -36.04 11.36
N PRO A 19 -2.86 -35.98 12.34
CA PRO A 19 -4.19 -36.61 12.22
C PRO A 19 -5.03 -36.00 11.08
N TYR A 20 -4.55 -34.91 10.47
CA TYR A 20 -5.19 -34.19 9.38
C TYR A 20 -4.45 -34.34 8.05
N SER A 21 -3.32 -35.06 8.00
CA SER A 21 -2.56 -35.28 6.76
C SER A 21 -2.13 -36.73 6.63
N ILE A 22 -2.72 -37.43 5.65
CA ILE A 22 -2.47 -38.83 5.35
C ILE A 22 -1.68 -38.90 4.04
N LYS A 23 -0.72 -39.81 3.94
CA LYS A 23 -0.02 -40.11 2.67
C LYS A 23 -0.62 -41.36 2.05
N ALA A 24 -1.04 -41.29 0.80
CA ALA A 24 -1.59 -42.42 0.05
C ALA A 24 -1.30 -42.28 -1.44
N SER A 25 -1.23 -43.39 -2.17
CA SER A 25 -1.21 -43.34 -3.64
C SER A 25 -2.62 -43.07 -4.14
N ILE A 26 -2.87 -41.84 -4.64
CA ILE A 26 -4.19 -41.41 -5.06
C ILE A 26 -4.61 -42.13 -6.35
N ASN A 27 -5.77 -42.78 -6.30
CA ASN A 27 -6.41 -43.46 -7.43
C ASN A 27 -7.87 -43.01 -7.55
N LYS A 28 -8.63 -43.60 -8.49
CA LYS A 28 -10.02 -43.24 -8.79
C LYS A 28 -10.95 -43.31 -7.58
N SER A 29 -10.77 -44.27 -6.66
CA SER A 29 -11.63 -44.47 -5.49
C SER A 29 -11.12 -43.80 -4.21
N THR A 30 -9.91 -43.24 -4.22
CA THR A 30 -9.27 -42.70 -3.01
C THR A 30 -10.12 -41.62 -2.36
N TYR A 31 -10.79 -40.76 -3.14
CA TYR A 31 -11.62 -39.70 -2.57
C TYR A 31 -12.88 -40.25 -1.87
N GLN A 32 -13.40 -41.41 -2.29
CA GLN A 32 -14.58 -42.04 -1.70
C GLN A 32 -14.26 -42.70 -0.36
N LYS A 33 -13.06 -43.29 -0.23
CA LYS A 33 -12.64 -44.05 0.96
C LYS A 33 -12.55 -43.23 2.25
N TYR A 34 -12.36 -41.91 2.16
CA TYR A 34 -12.14 -41.05 3.31
C TYR A 34 -13.35 -40.16 3.59
N GLU A 35 -13.82 -40.23 4.83
CA GLU A 35 -14.91 -39.40 5.33
C GLU A 35 -14.43 -38.03 5.83
N PRO A 36 -15.30 -37.01 5.80
CA PRO A 36 -15.04 -35.70 6.37
C PRO A 36 -14.72 -35.77 7.87
N ARG A 37 -13.89 -34.84 8.34
CA ARG A 37 -13.52 -34.70 9.75
C ARG A 37 -13.86 -33.29 10.25
N ARG A 38 -13.77 -33.06 11.56
CA ARG A 38 -13.98 -31.74 12.19
C ARG A 38 -13.07 -30.63 11.63
N LYS A 39 -11.89 -30.98 11.12
CA LYS A 39 -10.97 -30.08 10.40
C LYS A 39 -10.66 -30.66 9.02
N ASP A 40 -10.17 -29.82 8.12
CA ASP A 40 -9.75 -30.23 6.78
C ASP A 40 -8.81 -31.43 6.82
N LEU A 41 -9.15 -32.47 6.06
CA LEU A 41 -8.32 -33.65 5.85
C LEU A 41 -7.57 -33.53 4.52
N TYR A 42 -6.27 -33.75 4.56
CA TYR A 42 -5.37 -33.69 3.41
C TYR A 42 -4.84 -35.09 3.09
N ILE A 43 -5.20 -35.61 1.91
CA ILE A 43 -4.67 -36.89 1.41
C ILE A 43 -3.59 -36.57 0.39
N ARG A 44 -2.33 -36.66 0.80
CA ARG A 44 -1.15 -36.34 -0.01
C ARG A 44 -0.76 -37.51 -0.90
N ASP A 45 -0.61 -37.25 -2.19
CA ASP A 45 -0.18 -38.26 -3.14
C ASP A 45 1.26 -38.68 -2.86
N THR A 46 1.52 -39.98 -2.90
CA THR A 46 2.89 -40.51 -2.79
C THR A 46 3.63 -40.49 -4.11
N LYS A 47 2.92 -40.50 -5.24
CA LYS A 47 3.52 -40.51 -6.59
C LYS A 47 3.93 -39.10 -7.05
N LEU A 48 3.08 -38.09 -6.85
CA LEU A 48 3.36 -36.70 -7.20
C LEU A 48 3.43 -35.80 -5.96
N ILE A 49 4.65 -35.42 -5.55
CA ILE A 49 4.86 -34.55 -4.41
C ILE A 49 4.23 -33.17 -4.68
N GLY A 50 3.38 -32.72 -3.76
CA GLY A 50 2.65 -31.46 -3.87
C GLY A 50 1.22 -31.61 -4.38
N PHE A 51 0.84 -32.77 -4.93
CA PHE A 51 -0.55 -33.09 -5.32
C PHE A 51 -1.31 -33.77 -4.17
N TYR A 52 -2.56 -33.39 -3.94
CA TYR A 52 -3.37 -33.92 -2.85
C TYR A 52 -4.88 -33.73 -3.03
N ILE A 53 -5.66 -34.51 -2.30
CA ILE A 53 -7.10 -34.27 -2.10
C ILE A 53 -7.29 -33.50 -0.79
N ARG A 54 -8.10 -32.44 -0.83
CA ARG A 54 -8.59 -31.72 0.36
C ARG A 54 -10.07 -32.06 0.57
N ILE A 55 -10.38 -32.59 1.75
CA ILE A 55 -11.74 -32.89 2.20
C ILE A 55 -12.09 -31.88 3.30
N ARG A 56 -13.08 -31.03 3.05
CA ARG A 56 -13.57 -30.05 4.04
C ARG A 56 -14.54 -30.71 5.03
N PRO A 57 -14.79 -30.12 6.22
CA PRO A 57 -15.76 -30.62 7.18
C PRO A 57 -17.18 -30.79 6.62
N HIS A 58 -17.62 -29.91 5.70
CA HIS A 58 -18.91 -30.00 4.99
C HIS A 58 -18.90 -31.08 3.88
N GLY A 59 -17.82 -31.85 3.73
CA GLY A 59 -17.76 -32.96 2.80
C GLY A 59 -17.38 -32.64 1.36
N LYS A 60 -17.12 -31.36 1.01
CA LYS A 60 -16.58 -31.02 -0.31
C LYS A 60 -15.16 -31.60 -0.48
N LYS A 61 -14.95 -32.41 -1.52
CA LYS A 61 -13.69 -33.10 -1.83
C LYS A 61 -13.10 -32.51 -3.11
N THR A 62 -11.87 -31.99 -3.04
CA THR A 62 -11.24 -31.29 -4.18
C THR A 62 -9.82 -31.75 -4.41
N TYR A 63 -9.44 -31.90 -5.67
CA TYR A 63 -8.05 -32.07 -6.07
C TYR A 63 -7.33 -30.73 -6.03
N ASN A 64 -6.16 -30.69 -5.41
CA ASN A 64 -5.35 -29.49 -5.24
C ASN A 64 -3.87 -29.82 -5.46
N CYS A 65 -3.10 -28.80 -5.80
CA CYS A 65 -1.65 -28.87 -5.78
C CYS A 65 -1.03 -27.66 -5.08
N GLU A 66 0.13 -27.85 -4.46
CA GLU A 66 0.87 -26.78 -3.81
C GLU A 66 2.39 -26.92 -4.01
N ALA A 67 3.06 -25.81 -4.22
CA ALA A 67 4.51 -25.70 -4.30
C ALA A 67 4.97 -24.32 -3.82
N LYS A 68 6.27 -24.17 -3.57
CA LYS A 68 6.88 -22.86 -3.31
C LYS A 68 7.28 -22.22 -4.65
N LEU A 69 6.94 -20.94 -4.82
CA LEU A 69 7.33 -20.15 -5.98
C LEU A 69 8.86 -20.12 -6.09
N ASN A 70 9.43 -20.40 -7.26
CA ASN A 70 10.88 -20.57 -7.47
C ASN A 70 11.55 -21.61 -6.53
N GLY A 71 10.77 -22.56 -5.99
CA GLY A 71 11.25 -23.59 -5.06
C GLY A 71 11.53 -23.11 -3.62
N ILE A 72 11.85 -21.84 -3.42
CA ILE A 72 12.25 -21.28 -2.11
C ILE A 72 11.24 -20.27 -1.56
N GLY A 73 10.48 -19.61 -2.45
CA GLY A 73 9.61 -18.48 -2.12
C GLY A 73 8.28 -18.85 -1.47
N LYS A 74 7.30 -17.95 -1.63
CA LYS A 74 5.96 -18.09 -1.03
C LYS A 74 5.28 -19.36 -1.53
N LYS A 75 4.58 -20.04 -0.61
CA LYS A 75 3.77 -21.20 -0.92
C LYS A 75 2.54 -20.79 -1.73
N VAL A 76 2.40 -21.34 -2.93
CA VAL A 76 1.25 -21.16 -3.82
C VAL A 76 0.44 -22.45 -3.85
N THR A 77 -0.87 -22.33 -3.69
CA THR A 77 -1.82 -23.45 -3.74
C THR A 77 -2.81 -23.21 -4.87
N VAL A 78 -3.02 -24.20 -5.73
CA VAL A 78 -3.96 -24.17 -6.85
C VAL A 78 -5.01 -25.27 -6.63
N SER A 79 -6.29 -24.92 -6.79
CA SER A 79 -7.40 -25.89 -6.76
C SER A 79 -7.67 -26.31 -8.19
N ILE A 80 -7.65 -27.61 -8.45
CA ILE A 80 -7.80 -28.18 -9.80
C ILE A 80 -9.29 -28.39 -10.10
N GLY A 81 -10.03 -28.99 -9.17
CA GLY A 81 -11.46 -29.23 -9.35
C GLY A 81 -12.07 -30.17 -8.33
N ASP A 82 -13.38 -30.37 -8.44
CA ASP A 82 -14.13 -31.32 -7.61
C ASP A 82 -13.74 -32.77 -7.95
N CYS A 83 -13.68 -33.64 -6.95
CA CYS A 83 -13.40 -35.05 -7.15
C CYS A 83 -14.53 -35.80 -7.87
N SER A 84 -15.75 -35.24 -7.92
CA SER A 84 -16.85 -35.78 -8.72
C SER A 84 -16.72 -35.49 -10.22
N LEU A 85 -16.08 -34.37 -10.58
CA LEU A 85 -15.98 -33.90 -11.96
C LEU A 85 -14.68 -34.35 -12.65
N PHE A 86 -13.58 -34.42 -11.91
CA PHE A 86 -12.27 -34.78 -12.46
C PHE A 86 -11.87 -36.19 -12.03
N THR A 87 -11.31 -36.96 -12.95
CA THR A 87 -10.65 -38.22 -12.57
C THR A 87 -9.31 -37.94 -11.90
N ALA A 88 -8.87 -38.85 -11.02
CA ALA A 88 -7.55 -38.75 -10.36
C ALA A 88 -6.38 -38.64 -11.36
N GLN A 89 -6.49 -39.25 -12.54
CA GLN A 89 -5.46 -39.21 -13.58
C GLN A 89 -5.42 -37.85 -14.27
N GLN A 90 -6.59 -37.32 -14.69
CA GLN A 90 -6.68 -35.97 -15.26
C GLN A 90 -6.19 -34.91 -14.26
N ALA A 91 -6.64 -35.00 -13.01
CA ALA A 91 -6.21 -34.10 -11.96
C ALA A 91 -4.70 -34.17 -11.69
N ARG A 92 -4.09 -35.36 -11.75
CA ARG A 92 -2.64 -35.52 -11.60
C ARG A 92 -1.86 -34.88 -12.76
N LYS A 93 -2.35 -35.00 -14.00
CA LYS A 93 -1.74 -34.35 -15.17
C LYS A 93 -1.77 -32.83 -15.04
N MET A 94 -2.94 -32.25 -14.73
CA MET A 94 -3.09 -30.81 -14.49
C MET A 94 -2.26 -30.33 -13.29
N ALA A 95 -2.13 -31.14 -12.24
CA ALA A 95 -1.27 -30.84 -11.10
C ALA A 95 0.20 -30.75 -11.53
N GLN A 96 0.67 -31.69 -12.36
CA GLN A 96 2.05 -31.70 -12.85
C GLN A 96 2.38 -30.44 -13.64
N GLU A 97 1.51 -30.02 -14.56
CA GLU A 97 1.64 -28.79 -15.35
C GLU A 97 1.71 -27.54 -14.44
N ASN A 98 0.78 -27.42 -13.48
CA ASN A 98 0.77 -26.30 -12.54
C ASN A 98 2.00 -26.28 -11.62
N LEU A 99 2.48 -27.45 -11.18
CA LEU A 99 3.68 -27.56 -10.32
C LEU A 99 4.94 -27.12 -11.07
N VAL A 100 5.06 -27.43 -12.37
CA VAL A 100 6.16 -26.94 -13.22
C VAL A 100 6.11 -25.42 -13.28
N LYS A 101 4.95 -24.83 -13.62
CA LYS A 101 4.77 -23.37 -13.69
C LYS A 101 5.17 -22.65 -12.40
N ILE A 102 4.72 -23.16 -11.25
CA ILE A 102 5.06 -22.57 -9.94
C ILE A 102 6.57 -22.63 -9.68
N LYS A 103 7.23 -23.73 -10.06
CA LYS A 103 8.68 -23.89 -9.87
C LYS A 103 9.49 -23.00 -10.81
N THR A 104 9.01 -22.73 -12.02
CA THR A 104 9.64 -21.81 -12.98
C THR A 104 9.31 -20.33 -12.70
N GLY A 105 8.58 -20.04 -11.62
CA GLY A 105 8.30 -18.68 -11.15
C GLY A 105 7.01 -18.05 -11.67
N VAL A 106 6.21 -18.80 -12.43
CA VAL A 106 4.90 -18.34 -12.91
C VAL A 106 3.83 -18.79 -11.92
N ASN A 107 3.08 -17.84 -11.35
CA ASN A 107 1.96 -18.14 -10.46
C ASN A 107 0.70 -18.47 -11.29
N PRO A 108 0.21 -19.73 -11.34
CA PRO A 108 -0.89 -20.09 -12.23
C PRO A 108 -2.21 -19.40 -11.88
N LYS A 109 -2.39 -18.93 -10.65
CA LYS A 109 -3.58 -18.14 -10.27
C LYS A 109 -3.55 -16.74 -10.84
N GLU A 110 -2.38 -16.14 -10.94
CA GLU A 110 -2.22 -14.83 -11.56
C GLU A 110 -2.25 -14.96 -13.07
N GLU A 111 -1.66 -16.02 -13.62
CA GLU A 111 -1.78 -16.36 -15.04
C GLU A 111 -3.23 -16.62 -15.44
N PHE A 112 -4.00 -17.40 -14.67
CA PHE A 112 -5.41 -17.65 -14.95
C PHE A 112 -6.26 -16.37 -14.79
N LYS A 113 -5.91 -15.48 -13.86
CA LYS A 113 -6.53 -14.15 -13.77
C LYS A 113 -6.20 -13.27 -14.98
N LYS A 114 -4.97 -13.32 -15.47
CA LYS A 114 -4.54 -12.63 -16.70
C LYS A 114 -5.19 -13.24 -17.95
N GLN A 115 -5.39 -14.55 -17.99
CA GLN A 115 -6.09 -15.26 -19.08
C GLN A 115 -7.60 -15.04 -19.05
N LEU A 116 -8.21 -14.90 -17.87
CA LEU A 116 -9.62 -14.49 -17.74
C LEU A 116 -9.84 -13.03 -18.14
N ALA A 117 -8.83 -12.18 -17.95
CA ALA A 117 -8.79 -10.79 -18.39
C ALA A 117 -8.03 -10.70 -19.72
N ASP A 118 -8.51 -11.39 -20.77
CA ASP A 118 -7.95 -11.35 -22.13
C ASP A 118 -7.76 -9.91 -22.68
N GLY A 119 -8.30 -8.88 -22.01
CA GLY A 119 -8.05 -7.45 -22.21
C GLY A 119 -7.11 -6.79 -21.17
N HIS A 120 -7.52 -5.61 -20.67
CA HIS A 120 -6.71 -4.78 -19.78
C HIS A 120 -7.39 -4.72 -18.40
N THR A 121 -6.63 -4.79 -17.30
CA THR A 121 -7.20 -4.51 -15.96
C THR A 121 -7.05 -3.03 -15.61
N LEU A 122 -7.72 -2.59 -14.53
CA LEU A 122 -7.53 -1.23 -13.99
C LEU A 122 -6.08 -0.96 -13.53
N VAL A 123 -5.34 -2.00 -13.14
CA VAL A 123 -3.95 -1.87 -12.71
C VAL A 123 -3.05 -1.67 -13.92
N ASP A 124 -3.20 -2.52 -14.95
CA ASP A 124 -2.45 -2.40 -16.20
C ASP A 124 -2.70 -1.04 -16.85
N LEU A 125 -3.97 -0.61 -16.88
CA LEU A 125 -4.37 0.69 -17.42
C LEU A 125 -3.79 1.86 -16.62
N ALA A 126 -3.66 1.72 -15.30
CA ALA A 126 -3.02 2.73 -14.46
C ALA A 126 -1.52 2.84 -14.75
N GLU A 127 -0.82 1.71 -14.89
CA GLU A 127 0.60 1.66 -15.24
C GLU A 127 0.86 2.27 -16.62
N GLU A 128 0.05 1.91 -17.60
CA GLU A 128 0.14 2.46 -18.96
C GLU A 128 -0.12 3.97 -18.96
N TYR A 129 -1.20 4.42 -18.31
CA TYR A 129 -1.59 5.83 -18.26
C TYR A 129 -0.53 6.72 -17.62
N VAL A 130 0.11 6.28 -16.53
CA VAL A 130 1.15 7.06 -15.87
C VAL A 130 2.49 7.02 -16.60
N SER A 131 2.73 6.01 -17.44
CA SER A 131 3.96 5.92 -18.26
C SER A 131 3.97 6.90 -19.42
N ILE A 132 2.81 7.17 -20.01
CA ILE A 132 2.66 8.04 -21.18
C ILE A 132 2.50 9.52 -20.77
N ARG A 133 1.88 9.79 -19.61
CA ARG A 133 1.63 11.15 -19.16
C ARG A 133 2.77 11.71 -18.32
N GLU A 134 3.11 12.98 -18.57
CA GLU A 134 4.00 13.76 -17.73
C GLU A 134 3.30 14.16 -16.42
N LEU A 135 3.31 13.25 -15.45
CA LEU A 135 2.72 13.46 -14.13
C LEU A 135 3.81 13.71 -13.08
N ALA A 136 3.45 14.46 -12.04
CA ALA A 136 4.33 14.60 -10.88
C ALA A 136 4.62 13.22 -10.25
N PRO A 137 5.84 12.94 -9.76
CA PRO A 137 6.20 11.62 -9.23
C PRO A 137 5.28 11.12 -8.12
N ASN A 138 4.80 12.02 -7.25
CA ASN A 138 3.83 11.67 -6.21
C ASN A 138 2.45 11.33 -6.77
N THR A 139 2.05 11.96 -7.86
CA THR A 139 0.80 11.63 -8.56
C THR A 139 0.91 10.24 -9.18
N VAL A 140 2.03 9.91 -9.84
CA VAL A 140 2.29 8.55 -10.37
C VAL A 140 2.17 7.51 -9.25
N LYS A 141 2.90 7.72 -8.14
CA LYS A 141 2.84 6.85 -6.96
C LYS A 141 1.42 6.72 -6.42
N ASP A 142 0.65 7.81 -6.38
CA ASP A 142 -0.72 7.80 -5.84
C ASP A 142 -1.70 7.01 -6.74
N TYR A 143 -1.58 7.07 -8.06
CA TYR A 143 -2.39 6.24 -8.97
C TYR A 143 -2.15 4.75 -8.69
N LEU A 144 -0.88 4.33 -8.74
CA LEU A 144 -0.46 2.93 -8.59
C LEU A 144 -0.76 2.39 -7.20
N TYR A 145 -0.69 3.23 -6.17
CA TYR A 145 -1.02 2.83 -4.81
C TYR A 145 -2.52 2.81 -4.54
N ARG A 146 -3.25 3.86 -4.93
CA ARG A 146 -4.62 4.10 -4.44
C ARG A 146 -5.63 3.17 -5.09
N ILE A 147 -5.51 2.90 -6.39
CA ILE A 147 -6.46 2.08 -7.15
C ILE A 147 -6.55 0.65 -6.59
N PRO A 148 -5.45 -0.14 -6.50
CA PRO A 148 -5.53 -1.50 -5.98
C PRO A 148 -5.96 -1.56 -4.50
N ASN A 149 -5.58 -0.55 -3.70
CA ASN A 149 -5.95 -0.51 -2.29
C ASN A 149 -7.41 -0.12 -2.04
N GLN A 150 -7.98 0.75 -2.86
CA GLN A 150 -9.38 1.18 -2.70
C GLN A 150 -10.36 0.25 -3.43
N MET A 151 -9.96 -0.32 -4.56
CA MET A 151 -10.84 -1.06 -5.46
C MET A 151 -10.32 -2.48 -5.75
N PRO A 152 -9.90 -3.27 -4.73
CA PRO A 152 -9.21 -4.54 -4.96
C PRO A 152 -10.04 -5.54 -5.76
N LYS A 153 -11.37 -5.56 -5.57
CA LYS A 153 -12.27 -6.45 -6.32
C LYS A 153 -12.38 -6.06 -7.79
N LEU A 154 -12.56 -4.77 -8.08
CA LEU A 154 -12.67 -4.24 -9.45
C LEU A 154 -11.36 -4.43 -10.23
N CYS A 155 -10.22 -4.35 -9.55
CA CYS A 155 -8.91 -4.60 -10.17
C CYS A 155 -8.70 -6.06 -10.61
N ASN A 156 -9.53 -7.00 -10.18
CA ASN A 156 -9.47 -8.39 -10.65
C ASN A 156 -10.40 -8.66 -11.85
N LYS A 157 -11.12 -7.65 -12.34
CA LYS A 157 -11.99 -7.75 -13.51
C LYS A 157 -11.31 -7.12 -14.73
N ASP A 158 -11.67 -7.60 -15.91
CA ASP A 158 -11.38 -6.89 -17.16
C ASP A 158 -12.13 -5.55 -17.18
N ILE A 159 -11.53 -4.51 -17.74
CA ILE A 159 -12.19 -3.20 -17.89
C ILE A 159 -13.47 -3.28 -18.73
N LYS A 160 -13.58 -4.24 -19.66
CA LYS A 160 -14.76 -4.47 -20.50
C LYS A 160 -15.96 -4.99 -19.70
N ASP A 161 -15.70 -5.74 -18.63
CA ASP A 161 -16.72 -6.38 -17.81
C ASP A 161 -17.16 -5.53 -16.61
N LEU A 162 -16.62 -4.31 -16.49
CA LEU A 162 -16.98 -3.39 -15.41
C LEU A 162 -18.38 -2.83 -15.66
N THR A 163 -19.27 -2.96 -14.67
CA THR A 163 -20.63 -2.42 -14.74
C THR A 163 -20.83 -1.27 -13.76
N VAL A 164 -21.89 -0.48 -13.94
CA VAL A 164 -22.27 0.56 -12.96
C VAL A 164 -22.55 -0.04 -11.58
N ASP A 165 -23.20 -1.21 -11.53
CA ASP A 165 -23.53 -1.90 -10.27
C ASP A 165 -22.30 -2.36 -9.49
N ASP A 166 -21.21 -2.70 -10.20
CA ASP A 166 -19.92 -2.98 -9.58
C ASP A 166 -19.41 -1.76 -8.80
N PHE A 167 -19.54 -0.56 -9.38
CA PHE A 167 -19.17 0.68 -8.71
C PHE A 167 -20.13 1.03 -7.57
N VAL A 168 -21.43 0.75 -7.70
CA VAL A 168 -22.41 0.92 -6.61
C VAL A 168 -22.06 0.05 -5.41
N SER A 169 -21.80 -1.25 -5.65
CA SER A 169 -21.42 -2.22 -4.63
C SER A 169 -20.12 -1.83 -3.94
N TRP A 170 -19.11 -1.45 -4.73
CA TRP A 170 -17.83 -0.98 -4.22
C TRP A 170 -17.98 0.31 -3.38
N TRP A 171 -18.71 1.29 -3.87
CA TRP A 171 -18.88 2.59 -3.21
C TRP A 171 -19.50 2.44 -1.82
N SER A 172 -20.54 1.61 -1.71
CA SER A 172 -21.23 1.32 -0.44
C SER A 172 -20.33 0.59 0.56
N GLY A 173 -19.47 -0.32 0.09
CA GLY A 173 -18.54 -1.07 0.95
C GLY A 173 -17.24 -0.34 1.31
N ALA A 174 -16.92 0.79 0.67
CA ALA A 174 -15.65 1.48 0.85
C ALA A 174 -15.58 2.28 2.16
N LYS A 175 -14.71 1.85 3.10
CA LYS A 175 -14.53 2.49 4.42
C LYS A 175 -13.96 3.91 4.34
N ALA A 176 -12.95 4.13 3.49
CA ALA A 176 -12.22 5.39 3.41
C ALA A 176 -12.92 6.39 2.46
N LYS A 177 -13.93 7.12 2.96
CA LYS A 177 -14.79 8.02 2.15
C LYS A 177 -14.02 9.03 1.29
N VAL A 178 -12.94 9.62 1.81
CA VAL A 178 -12.11 10.57 1.04
C VAL A 178 -11.31 9.89 -0.04
N SER A 179 -10.73 8.74 0.29
CA SER A 179 -9.85 7.99 -0.60
C SER A 179 -10.64 7.41 -1.78
N ARG A 180 -11.86 6.88 -1.53
CA ARG A 180 -12.73 6.37 -2.59
C ARG A 180 -13.14 7.46 -3.60
N GLU A 181 -13.38 8.70 -3.15
CA GLU A 181 -13.69 9.82 -4.05
C GLU A 181 -12.54 10.12 -5.01
N VAL A 182 -11.30 10.07 -4.52
CA VAL A 182 -10.10 10.24 -5.34
C VAL A 182 -9.92 9.06 -6.29
N ALA A 183 -10.05 7.82 -5.79
CA ALA A 183 -9.93 6.61 -6.59
C ALA A 183 -10.95 6.58 -7.74
N LEU A 184 -12.21 6.97 -7.48
CA LEU A 184 -13.24 7.07 -8.51
C LEU A 184 -12.87 8.08 -9.60
N ARG A 185 -12.30 9.23 -9.24
CA ARG A 185 -11.83 10.22 -10.23
C ARG A 185 -10.68 9.69 -11.07
N TYR A 186 -9.75 8.94 -10.46
CA TYR A 186 -8.66 8.29 -11.18
C TYR A 186 -9.20 7.26 -12.16
N VAL A 187 -10.03 6.32 -11.70
CA VAL A 187 -10.60 5.30 -12.59
C VAL A 187 -11.48 5.91 -13.69
N SER A 188 -12.26 6.95 -13.39
CA SER A 188 -13.00 7.68 -14.43
C SER A 188 -12.07 8.29 -15.49
N SER A 189 -10.88 8.75 -15.11
CA SER A 189 -9.88 9.26 -16.06
C SER A 189 -9.20 8.12 -16.84
N LEU A 190 -8.94 6.98 -16.18
CA LEU A 190 -8.37 5.80 -16.81
C LEU A 190 -9.31 5.20 -17.84
N LEU A 191 -10.59 5.00 -17.52
CA LEU A 191 -11.56 4.50 -18.48
C LEU A 191 -11.79 5.49 -19.64
N GLN A 192 -11.65 6.79 -19.39
CA GLN A 192 -11.66 7.77 -20.49
C GLN A 192 -10.45 7.59 -21.42
N TYR A 193 -9.30 7.26 -20.86
CA TYR A 193 -8.10 6.91 -21.62
C TYR A 193 -8.28 5.59 -22.38
N ALA A 194 -8.92 4.57 -21.77
CA ALA A 194 -9.25 3.31 -22.43
C ALA A 194 -10.17 3.50 -23.64
N ILE A 195 -11.15 4.41 -23.57
CA ILE A 195 -11.96 4.80 -24.74
C ILE A 195 -11.08 5.39 -25.84
N ALA A 196 -10.18 6.32 -25.48
CA ALA A 196 -9.27 6.93 -26.46
C ALA A 196 -8.35 5.90 -27.14
N ARG A 197 -8.00 4.83 -26.42
CA ARG A 197 -7.25 3.67 -26.92
C ARG A 197 -8.11 2.61 -27.61
N LYS A 198 -9.43 2.81 -27.68
CA LYS A 198 -10.41 1.86 -28.26
C LYS A 198 -10.44 0.49 -27.57
N TYR A 199 -10.16 0.45 -26.27
CA TYR A 199 -10.26 -0.78 -25.48
C TYR A 199 -11.68 -1.07 -25.03
N ILE A 200 -12.46 -0.01 -24.82
CA ILE A 200 -13.87 -0.02 -24.39
C ILE A 200 -14.60 1.12 -25.10
N ASP A 201 -15.92 1.02 -25.18
CA ASP A 201 -16.76 2.03 -25.83
C ASP A 201 -17.31 3.06 -24.84
N GLU A 202 -17.51 2.66 -23.58
CA GLU A 202 -18.20 3.46 -22.56
C GLU A 202 -17.38 3.63 -21.27
N ASN A 203 -17.65 4.72 -20.54
CA ASN A 203 -16.95 5.05 -19.30
C ASN A 203 -17.88 4.86 -18.11
N VAL A 204 -18.10 3.61 -17.75
CA VAL A 204 -18.99 3.20 -16.65
C VAL A 204 -18.67 3.89 -15.32
N ALA A 205 -17.40 4.24 -15.06
CA ALA A 205 -17.00 4.98 -13.86
C ALA A 205 -17.45 6.45 -13.90
N LYS A 206 -17.44 7.08 -15.08
CA LYS A 206 -18.00 8.43 -15.29
C LYS A 206 -19.51 8.41 -15.17
N ASP A 207 -20.17 7.38 -15.69
CA ASP A 207 -21.63 7.23 -15.63
C ASP A 207 -22.10 6.99 -14.20
N PHE A 208 -21.43 6.13 -13.45
CA PHE A 208 -21.64 6.01 -12.01
C PHE A 208 -21.40 7.35 -11.29
N ARG A 209 -20.28 8.03 -11.57
CA ARG A 209 -19.91 9.28 -10.89
C ARG A 209 -20.89 10.42 -11.15
N LYS A 210 -21.40 10.55 -12.38
CA LYS A 210 -22.28 11.66 -12.76
C LYS A 210 -23.76 11.30 -12.68
N GLY A 211 -24.15 10.14 -13.19
CA GLY A 211 -25.52 9.66 -13.23
C GLY A 211 -26.02 9.18 -11.87
N VAL A 212 -25.32 8.26 -11.24
CA VAL A 212 -25.77 7.66 -9.97
C VAL A 212 -25.47 8.58 -8.77
N LEU A 213 -24.25 9.12 -8.68
CA LEU A 213 -23.87 9.96 -7.54
C LEU A 213 -24.31 11.43 -7.67
N GLY A 214 -24.70 11.90 -8.86
CA GLY A 214 -24.90 13.33 -9.13
C GLY A 214 -23.61 14.15 -9.06
N GLY A 215 -22.45 13.50 -9.13
CA GLY A 215 -21.14 14.11 -8.93
C GLY A 215 -20.56 13.91 -7.52
N VAL A 216 -19.25 14.18 -7.38
CA VAL A 216 -18.59 14.19 -6.07
C VAL A 216 -18.72 15.59 -5.47
N LYS A 217 -19.42 15.70 -4.33
CA LYS A 217 -19.63 16.98 -3.65
C LYS A 217 -18.29 17.64 -3.29
N LYS A 218 -18.17 18.93 -3.61
CA LYS A 218 -17.01 19.74 -3.20
C LYS A 218 -17.03 19.86 -1.67
N ARG A 219 -15.88 19.62 -1.04
CA ARG A 219 -15.75 19.81 0.40
C ARG A 219 -15.67 21.28 0.73
N LEU A 220 -16.38 21.69 1.77
CA LEU A 220 -16.27 23.03 2.31
C LEU A 220 -14.84 23.24 2.86
N PRO A 221 -14.29 24.45 2.76
CA PRO A 221 -13.02 24.79 3.39
C PRO A 221 -13.06 24.47 4.89
N LYS A 222 -11.95 23.96 5.42
CA LYS A 222 -11.80 23.79 6.86
C LYS A 222 -11.90 25.16 7.53
N GLN A 223 -12.77 25.26 8.54
CA GLN A 223 -12.92 26.48 9.33
C GLN A 223 -11.97 26.51 10.54
N THR A 224 -11.35 25.38 10.89
CA THR A 224 -10.34 25.32 11.95
C THR A 224 -9.06 26.04 11.52
N HIS A 225 -8.75 27.16 12.15
CA HIS A 225 -7.56 27.96 11.94
C HIS A 225 -7.19 28.71 13.23
N ILE A 226 -5.95 29.22 13.29
CA ILE A 226 -5.55 30.16 14.34
C ILE A 226 -6.19 31.51 14.00
N SER A 227 -7.07 32.00 14.88
CA SER A 227 -7.72 33.30 14.69
C SER A 227 -6.69 34.43 14.73
N LYS A 228 -6.94 35.51 13.98
CA LYS A 228 -6.11 36.73 14.03
C LYS A 228 -5.99 37.30 15.45
N LEU A 229 -7.04 37.17 16.25
CA LEU A 229 -7.06 37.63 17.65
C LEU A 229 -6.20 36.77 18.59
N LYS A 230 -5.81 35.57 18.17
CA LYS A 230 -5.02 34.62 18.97
C LYS A 230 -3.61 34.41 18.43
N ILE A 231 -3.23 35.15 17.40
CA ILE A 231 -1.94 34.92 16.74
C ILE A 231 -0.78 35.33 17.64
N GLU A 232 -0.95 36.40 18.41
CA GLU A 232 0.05 36.89 19.37
C GLU A 232 0.29 35.87 20.48
N ASP A 233 -0.77 35.47 21.21
CA ASP A 233 -0.69 34.41 22.24
C ASP A 233 -0.07 33.11 21.70
N TRP A 234 -0.40 32.75 20.46
CA TRP A 234 0.10 31.53 19.85
C TRP A 234 1.59 31.65 19.50
N VAL A 235 2.04 32.79 18.97
CA VAL A 235 3.45 33.05 18.70
C VAL A 235 4.24 33.13 20.00
N GLU A 236 3.69 33.78 21.03
CA GLU A 236 4.25 33.79 22.37
C GLU A 236 4.45 32.35 22.87
N SER A 237 3.41 31.52 22.84
CA SER A 237 3.48 30.11 23.22
C SER A 237 4.55 29.33 22.43
N LEU A 238 4.66 29.57 21.12
CA LEU A 238 5.70 28.96 20.29
C LEU A 238 7.10 29.34 20.78
N VAL A 239 7.31 30.61 21.13
CA VAL A 239 8.58 31.11 21.68
C VAL A 239 8.81 30.47 23.05
N ARG A 240 7.87 30.55 24.00
CA ARG A 240 8.00 29.98 25.35
C ARG A 240 8.44 28.52 25.36
N LEU A 241 7.89 27.72 24.44
CA LEU A 241 8.17 26.28 24.32
C LEU A 241 9.45 25.94 23.53
N SER A 242 10.10 26.93 22.94
CA SER A 242 11.32 26.75 22.15
C SER A 242 12.58 26.86 23.01
N PRO A 243 13.73 26.36 22.52
CA PRO A 243 15.00 26.55 23.24
C PRO A 243 15.41 28.04 23.18
N PRO A 244 15.86 28.63 24.30
CA PRO A 244 16.43 29.96 24.31
C PRO A 244 17.75 29.99 23.50
N HIS A 245 18.09 31.17 22.98
CA HIS A 245 19.41 31.38 22.42
C HIS A 245 20.49 31.19 23.53
N PRO A 246 21.67 30.63 23.22
CA PRO A 246 22.72 30.35 24.22
C PRO A 246 23.01 31.54 25.15
N ASP A 247 23.12 32.75 24.60
CA ASP A 247 23.37 33.99 25.35
C ASP A 247 22.29 34.33 26.38
N PHE A 248 21.08 33.78 26.21
CA PHE A 248 19.92 34.04 27.07
C PHE A 248 19.48 32.79 27.85
N LYS A 249 20.23 31.69 27.78
CA LYS A 249 19.85 30.41 28.40
C LYS A 249 19.70 30.51 29.93
N ASP A 250 20.53 31.33 30.56
CA ASP A 250 20.54 31.53 32.01
C ASP A 250 19.83 32.82 32.45
N PHE A 251 19.11 33.48 31.53
CA PHE A 251 18.40 34.71 31.83
C PHE A 251 17.19 34.42 32.74
N LYS A 252 17.15 35.07 33.92
CA LYS A 252 16.09 34.91 34.95
C LYS A 252 15.33 36.21 35.24
N GLY A 253 15.38 37.19 34.34
CA GLY A 253 14.69 38.46 34.50
C GLY A 253 13.17 38.36 34.34
N PRO A 254 12.43 39.47 34.54
CA PRO A 254 10.97 39.53 34.32
C PRO A 254 10.55 39.09 32.91
N ASP A 255 11.46 39.25 31.94
CA ASP A 255 11.29 38.89 30.53
C ASP A 255 11.81 37.46 30.21
N ALA A 256 12.06 36.63 31.23
CA ALA A 256 12.40 35.22 31.05
C ALA A 256 11.13 34.45 30.67
N TYR A 257 10.79 34.49 29.38
CA TYR A 257 9.56 33.87 28.86
C TYR A 257 9.68 32.35 28.64
N TRP A 258 10.89 31.78 28.73
CA TRP A 258 11.15 30.39 28.36
C TRP A 258 10.70 29.39 29.44
N GLU A 259 9.92 28.41 29.03
CA GLU A 259 9.59 27.23 29.82
C GLU A 259 10.56 26.08 29.48
N GLU A 260 10.37 24.91 30.10
CA GLU A 260 11.05 23.67 29.71
C GLU A 260 10.82 23.41 28.19
N PRO A 261 11.88 23.43 27.35
CA PRO A 261 11.70 23.35 25.91
C PRO A 261 11.06 22.04 25.48
N SER A 262 9.93 22.13 24.77
CA SER A 262 9.21 20.97 24.24
C SER A 262 9.34 20.82 22.72
N ILE A 263 9.89 21.82 22.04
CA ILE A 263 10.17 21.78 20.61
C ILE A 263 11.65 22.04 20.31
N SER A 264 12.12 21.56 19.16
CA SER A 264 13.50 21.79 18.72
C SER A 264 13.67 23.18 18.11
N GLU A 265 14.90 23.69 18.11
CA GLU A 265 15.27 24.92 17.39
C GLU A 265 14.89 24.86 15.91
N THR A 266 15.10 23.71 15.26
CA THR A 266 14.69 23.51 13.87
C THR A 266 13.18 23.58 13.68
N SER A 267 12.40 23.05 14.63
CA SER A 267 10.94 23.14 14.60
C SER A 267 10.47 24.59 14.75
N ARG A 268 11.04 25.35 15.70
CA ARG A 268 10.77 26.77 15.91
C ARG A 268 11.01 27.55 14.62
N ASP A 269 12.24 27.47 14.11
CA ASP A 269 12.67 28.26 12.96
C ASP A 269 11.85 27.93 11.70
N TYR A 270 11.54 26.65 11.52
CA TYR A 270 10.71 26.18 10.43
C TYR A 270 9.28 26.73 10.49
N VAL A 271 8.68 26.75 11.69
CA VAL A 271 7.33 27.28 11.88
C VAL A 271 7.32 28.81 11.69
N LEU A 272 8.30 29.53 12.23
CA LEU A 272 8.46 30.98 12.01
C LEU A 272 8.64 31.30 10.52
N PHE A 273 9.47 30.52 9.82
CA PHE A 273 9.64 30.67 8.37
C PHE A 273 8.32 30.55 7.63
N LEU A 274 7.50 29.54 7.94
CA LEU A 274 6.19 29.36 7.30
C LEU A 274 5.24 30.51 7.57
N LEU A 275 5.24 31.06 8.78
CA LEU A 275 4.36 32.17 9.16
C LEU A 275 4.72 33.46 8.45
N VAL A 276 6.02 33.78 8.37
CA VAL A 276 6.50 35.02 7.76
C VAL A 276 6.43 34.97 6.23
N THR A 277 6.67 33.80 5.64
CA THR A 277 6.73 33.66 4.16
C THR A 277 5.43 33.20 3.52
N GLY A 278 4.53 32.58 4.30
CA GLY A 278 3.30 31.96 3.80
C GLY A 278 3.53 30.79 2.85
N LYS A 279 4.77 30.25 2.76
CA LYS A 279 5.10 29.17 1.82
C LYS A 279 4.57 27.82 2.27
N ARG A 280 4.47 26.88 1.33
CA ARG A 280 3.99 25.54 1.66
C ARG A 280 5.01 24.81 2.52
N LYS A 281 4.51 23.91 3.38
CA LYS A 281 5.30 22.98 4.19
C LYS A 281 6.50 22.40 3.41
N SER A 282 6.20 21.82 2.25
CA SER A 282 7.21 21.16 1.41
C SER A 282 8.15 22.11 0.67
N GLU A 283 7.75 23.36 0.44
CA GLU A 283 8.63 24.34 -0.20
C GLU A 283 9.68 24.83 0.81
N ALA A 284 9.26 25.09 2.05
CA ALA A 284 10.16 25.45 3.14
C ALA A 284 11.09 24.29 3.54
N SER A 285 10.55 23.06 3.68
CA SER A 285 11.35 21.92 4.16
C SER A 285 12.37 21.39 3.16
N ASN A 286 12.28 21.78 1.88
CA ASN A 286 13.22 21.37 0.82
C ASN A 286 14.08 22.55 0.34
N LEU A 287 14.07 23.68 1.05
CA LEU A 287 14.91 24.83 0.73
C LEU A 287 16.38 24.48 0.93
N LYS A 288 17.24 24.86 -0.01
CA LYS A 288 18.68 24.55 0.01
C LYS A 288 19.48 25.83 0.24
N TRP A 289 20.67 25.72 0.83
CA TRP A 289 21.55 26.87 1.04
C TRP A 289 21.92 27.60 -0.26
N LYS A 290 22.14 26.86 -1.35
CA LYS A 290 22.44 27.46 -2.67
C LYS A 290 21.30 28.30 -3.25
N ASN A 291 20.10 28.20 -2.68
CA ASN A 291 18.92 28.94 -3.09
C ASN A 291 18.72 30.22 -2.25
N ILE A 292 19.63 30.49 -1.32
CA ILE A 292 19.60 31.62 -0.41
C ILE A 292 20.75 32.55 -0.78
N ASP A 293 20.42 33.79 -1.10
CA ASP A 293 21.38 34.86 -1.33
C ASP A 293 21.30 35.84 -0.15
N PHE A 294 22.32 35.86 0.69
CA PHE A 294 22.37 36.71 1.88
C PHE A 294 22.73 38.15 1.57
N ASP A 295 23.39 38.41 0.44
CA ASP A 295 23.85 39.75 0.03
C ASP A 295 22.69 40.49 -0.63
N VAL A 296 22.02 39.84 -1.58
CA VAL A 296 20.81 40.34 -2.24
C VAL A 296 19.57 40.18 -1.35
N LYS A 297 19.67 39.39 -0.27
CA LYS A 297 18.59 39.10 0.69
C LYS A 297 17.37 38.47 0.02
N THR A 298 17.59 37.45 -0.82
CA THR A 298 16.53 36.74 -1.52
C THR A 298 16.57 35.23 -1.33
N ILE A 299 15.40 34.60 -1.39
CA ILE A 299 15.21 33.16 -1.31
C ILE A 299 14.51 32.69 -2.58
N THR A 300 15.14 31.77 -3.32
CA THR A 300 14.62 31.27 -4.59
C THR A 300 14.04 29.86 -4.43
N ILE A 301 12.73 29.72 -4.55
CA ILE A 301 12.03 28.44 -4.54
C ILE A 301 11.87 27.97 -5.98
N GLN A 302 12.77 27.07 -6.38
CA GLN A 302 12.89 26.61 -7.78
C GLN A 302 11.71 25.76 -8.25
N LYS A 303 11.10 24.98 -7.35
CA LYS A 303 10.04 24.02 -7.72
C LYS A 303 8.80 24.22 -6.86
N THR A 304 7.91 25.11 -7.29
CA THR A 304 6.58 25.22 -6.67
C THR A 304 5.64 24.14 -7.19
N LYS A 305 4.53 23.92 -6.46
CA LYS A 305 3.47 22.99 -6.88
C LYS A 305 2.90 23.33 -8.27
N SER A 306 2.94 24.60 -8.68
CA SER A 306 2.47 25.11 -9.96
C SER A 306 3.53 25.10 -11.07
N GLY A 307 4.76 24.65 -10.79
CA GLY A 307 5.85 24.62 -11.77
C GLY A 307 6.50 25.98 -12.05
N LYS A 308 6.18 27.02 -11.28
CA LYS A 308 6.78 28.36 -11.41
C LYS A 308 7.92 28.54 -10.40
N ILE A 309 8.96 29.28 -10.80
CA ILE A 309 9.98 29.77 -9.88
C ILE A 309 9.37 30.91 -9.06
N ASP A 310 9.69 30.94 -7.77
CA ASP A 310 9.13 31.89 -6.82
C ASP A 310 10.29 32.48 -6.01
N ILE A 311 10.49 33.79 -6.12
CA ILE A 311 11.58 34.52 -5.47
C ILE A 311 10.98 35.39 -4.38
N LEU A 312 11.48 35.21 -3.15
CA LEU A 312 11.05 35.93 -1.97
C LEU A 312 12.12 36.91 -1.50
N PRO A 313 11.78 38.15 -1.14
CA PRO A 313 12.66 38.99 -0.35
C PRO A 313 12.72 38.49 1.10
N MET A 314 13.86 38.67 1.77
CA MET A 314 13.99 38.42 3.20
C MET A 314 13.62 39.66 4.00
N THR A 315 12.82 39.46 5.04
CA THR A 315 12.71 40.41 6.15
C THR A 315 13.96 40.31 7.03
N ASN A 316 14.21 41.31 7.88
CA ASN A 316 15.32 41.26 8.84
C ASN A 316 15.25 40.01 9.73
N LEU A 317 14.05 39.65 10.18
CA LEU A 317 13.81 38.42 10.96
C LEU A 317 14.28 37.16 10.20
N LEU A 318 13.86 37.01 8.94
CA LEU A 318 14.25 35.85 8.13
C LEU A 318 15.75 35.83 7.85
N TRP A 319 16.35 37.00 7.57
CA TRP A 319 17.77 37.11 7.33
C TRP A 319 18.58 36.67 8.55
N HIS A 320 18.28 37.22 9.74
CA HIS A 320 18.98 36.86 10.98
C HIS A 320 18.80 35.38 11.33
N LEU A 321 17.57 34.87 11.21
CA LEU A 321 17.26 33.46 11.47
C LEU A 321 18.05 32.53 10.53
N LEU A 322 18.02 32.78 9.22
CA LEU A 322 18.72 31.94 8.25
C LEU A 322 20.25 32.09 8.35
N LYS A 323 20.75 33.29 8.65
CA LYS A 323 22.17 33.55 8.82
C LYS A 323 22.73 32.80 10.02
N TYR A 324 22.03 32.85 11.16
CA TYR A 324 22.37 32.07 12.35
C TYR A 324 22.40 30.57 12.06
N ARG A 325 21.36 30.04 11.38
CA ARG A 325 21.34 28.62 10.97
C ARG A 325 22.47 28.27 10.01
N TYR A 326 22.82 29.17 9.09
CA TYR A 326 23.91 28.98 8.14
C TYR A 326 25.30 29.01 8.79
N GLU A 327 25.45 29.66 9.93
CA GLU A 327 26.73 29.71 10.66
C GLU A 327 26.85 28.62 11.73
N SER A 328 25.72 28.01 12.10
CA SER A 328 25.70 26.90 13.04
C SER A 328 26.57 25.72 12.59
N LYS A 329 27.40 25.24 13.52
CA LYS A 329 28.27 24.06 13.32
C LYS A 329 27.48 22.78 13.05
N THR A 330 26.21 22.74 13.44
CA THR A 330 25.33 21.57 13.29
C THR A 330 24.45 21.64 12.04
N LYS A 331 24.64 22.65 11.17
CA LYS A 331 23.83 22.80 9.95
C LYS A 331 23.98 21.60 9.01
N HIS A 332 22.90 21.29 8.30
CA HIS A 332 22.97 20.28 7.25
C HIS A 332 23.75 20.86 6.05
N LYS A 333 24.56 20.02 5.39
CA LYS A 333 25.44 20.47 4.29
C LYS A 333 24.68 21.08 3.11
N GLU A 334 23.47 20.59 2.86
CA GLU A 334 22.64 20.98 1.72
C GLU A 334 21.42 21.86 2.08
N TYR A 335 20.84 21.67 3.27
CA TYR A 335 19.52 22.19 3.66
C TYR A 335 19.59 23.09 4.88
#